data_AF-A0A953EXB2-F1
#
_entry.id   AF-A0A953EXB2-F1
#
_cell.length_a   1.000
_cell.length_b   1.000
_cell.length_c   1.000
_cell.angle_alpha   90.00
_cell.angle_beta   90.00
_cell.angle_gamma   90.00
#
_symmetry.space_group_name_H-M   'P 1'
#
loop_
_entity.id
_entity.type
_entity.pdbx_description
1 polymer ?
#
loop_
_entity_poly.entity_id
_entity_poly.type
_entity_poly.pdbx_seq_one_letter_code
_entity_poly.pdbx_strand_id
1 'polypeptide(L)'
;MSELLCITFRFIHPFPLFHGRAEADKPEWPPSPLRAYQALLNAASMRGRGRPLDAEVRSVLTMMESITPRIIAPIGQIAKVGYRNYVPHNQADLVTAAWNRGNLDASIASHRMEKDSLPIRITYDEAALPAVHFLYPLELIADDAQRCLSTIRPAARAITALGWGIDQVAADATVLTHSDAALLCGEVWNPTCAGGRRLRIPRTGVLDELTFRHDKFLHRIKDGNFTPVPPITATRIVSYRRDIDPAPRPYAVFKLLDANEDAFRYPHAKLMHIAGMVRHVAIERMRDDPPHWIGDSADWINRVVRGKQDEAASDHYQFSYVPLPSIGHAHADGLIRNVMIVAPPGMERELEYLAERLNGELLTPEDYRPSDENGSLPPTDGPIELQRFTPPAKKFIASCYLGASPTWRTVTPVILPGHNDKKAQKTEKLIQKALQQSGLTAPCEFSWQSAPFLKNCLSAHKYDRDGRHTGYHRPAHLRGLTAVHMQLHFAEPVLGPITLGAGRHCGFGLFAVPL
;
A
#
# COMPACT_ATOMS: atom_id res chain seq x y z
N MET A 1 -16.59 22.91 12.76
CA MET A 1 -16.21 21.48 12.63
C MET A 1 -16.09 21.20 11.15
N SER A 2 -15.05 20.51 10.68
CA SER A 2 -14.93 20.19 9.26
C SER A 2 -16.03 19.20 8.86
N GLU A 3 -16.77 19.55 7.81
CA GLU A 3 -17.88 18.78 7.28
C GLU A 3 -17.42 18.02 6.03
N LEU A 4 -18.11 16.92 5.72
CA LEU A 4 -17.81 16.05 4.59
C LEU A 4 -19.01 15.99 3.65
N LEU A 5 -18.80 16.24 2.35
CA LEU A 5 -19.77 15.83 1.33
C LEU A 5 -19.65 14.32 1.13
N CYS A 6 -20.71 13.58 1.45
CA CYS A 6 -20.81 12.15 1.21
C CYS A 6 -21.69 11.86 0.00
N ILE A 7 -21.14 11.21 -1.02
CA ILE A 7 -21.92 10.65 -2.13
C ILE A 7 -21.99 9.14 -1.94
N THR A 8 -23.20 8.64 -1.68
CA THR A 8 -23.47 7.23 -1.40
C THR A 8 -24.07 6.54 -2.62
N PHE A 9 -23.57 5.38 -2.99
CA PHE A 9 -24.08 4.52 -4.06
C PHE A 9 -24.55 3.19 -3.44
N ARG A 10 -25.86 2.92 -3.42
CA ARG A 10 -26.43 1.67 -2.90
C ARG A 10 -26.70 0.71 -4.04
N PHE A 11 -26.07 -0.45 -4.04
CA PHE A 11 -26.32 -1.49 -5.04
C PHE A 11 -27.70 -2.11 -4.80
N ILE A 12 -28.53 -2.14 -5.84
CA ILE A 12 -29.94 -2.56 -5.73
C ILE A 12 -30.19 -3.99 -6.22
N HIS A 13 -29.15 -4.67 -6.75
CA HIS A 13 -29.28 -6.03 -7.23
C HIS A 13 -29.37 -7.02 -6.04
N PRO A 14 -30.29 -8.01 -6.04
CA PRO A 14 -30.43 -8.99 -4.95
C PRO A 14 -29.14 -9.77 -4.67
N PHE A 15 -28.36 -10.02 -5.71
CA PHE A 15 -26.99 -10.52 -5.62
C PHE A 15 -26.05 -9.41 -6.06
N PRO A 16 -25.55 -8.57 -5.13
CA PRO A 16 -24.82 -7.37 -5.49
C PRO A 16 -23.45 -7.75 -6.06
N LEU A 17 -23.36 -7.58 -7.38
CA LEU A 17 -22.16 -7.78 -8.17
C LEU A 17 -21.70 -6.43 -8.71
N PHE A 18 -20.39 -6.27 -8.86
CA PHE A 18 -19.79 -5.11 -9.50
C PHE A 18 -18.83 -5.54 -10.61
N HIS A 19 -19.01 -4.97 -11.80
CA HIS A 19 -18.31 -5.36 -13.03
C HIS A 19 -17.28 -4.31 -13.46
N GLY A 20 -16.93 -3.36 -12.59
CA GLY A 20 -15.92 -2.35 -12.86
C GLY A 20 -14.56 -2.98 -13.19
N ARG A 21 -13.90 -2.41 -14.19
CA ARG A 21 -12.59 -2.86 -14.67
C ARG A 21 -11.57 -1.72 -14.66
N ALA A 22 -10.38 -2.02 -14.17
CA ALA A 22 -9.21 -1.17 -14.18
C ALA A 22 -8.44 -1.33 -15.51
N GLU A 23 -7.19 -0.85 -15.55
CA GLU A 23 -6.31 -1.10 -16.69
C GLU A 23 -6.03 -2.60 -16.88
N ALA A 24 -5.77 -3.00 -18.13
CA ALA A 24 -5.53 -4.39 -18.53
C ALA A 24 -6.68 -5.36 -18.13
N ASP A 25 -7.92 -4.86 -18.10
CA ASP A 25 -9.13 -5.64 -17.86
C ASP A 25 -9.22 -6.30 -16.47
N LYS A 26 -8.39 -5.86 -15.52
CA LYS A 26 -8.40 -6.38 -14.15
C LYS A 26 -9.64 -5.90 -13.38
N PRO A 27 -10.23 -6.73 -12.51
CA PRO A 27 -11.32 -6.31 -11.63
C PRO A 27 -10.94 -5.08 -10.79
N GLU A 28 -11.83 -4.09 -10.73
CA GLU A 28 -11.67 -2.86 -9.94
C GLU A 28 -12.51 -3.00 -8.65
N TRP A 29 -11.90 -2.89 -7.46
CA TRP A 29 -12.63 -2.75 -6.20
C TRP A 29 -11.78 -2.03 -5.15
N PRO A 30 -12.27 -1.04 -4.40
CA PRO A 30 -13.59 -0.42 -4.53
C PRO A 30 -13.74 0.30 -5.88
N PRO A 31 -14.96 0.69 -6.29
CA PRO A 31 -15.16 1.51 -7.48
C PRO A 31 -14.29 2.77 -7.42
N SER A 32 -13.63 3.10 -8.53
CA SER A 32 -12.68 4.21 -8.54
C SER A 32 -13.38 5.59 -8.41
N PRO A 33 -12.77 6.60 -7.75
CA PRO A 33 -13.33 7.95 -7.70
C PRO A 33 -13.63 8.56 -9.07
N LEU A 34 -12.85 8.24 -10.11
CA LEU A 34 -13.16 8.67 -11.48
C LEU A 34 -14.51 8.11 -11.95
N ARG A 35 -14.82 6.86 -11.60
CA ARG A 35 -16.10 6.23 -11.96
C ARG A 35 -17.28 6.88 -11.26
N ALA A 36 -17.13 7.19 -9.97
CA ALA A 36 -18.14 7.93 -9.22
C ALA A 36 -18.37 9.33 -9.80
N TYR A 37 -17.29 10.03 -10.15
CA TYR A 37 -17.35 11.34 -10.81
C TYR A 37 -18.07 11.28 -12.16
N GLN A 38 -17.73 10.30 -13.01
CA GLN A 38 -18.40 10.09 -14.31
C GLN A 38 -19.89 9.76 -14.16
N ALA A 39 -20.26 8.95 -13.17
CA ALA A 39 -21.65 8.62 -12.88
C ALA A 39 -22.44 9.88 -12.48
N LEU A 40 -21.88 10.72 -11.61
CA LEU A 40 -22.46 11.99 -11.20
C LEU A 40 -22.60 12.98 -12.36
N LEU A 41 -21.54 13.16 -13.16
CA LEU A 41 -21.55 14.03 -14.33
C LEU A 41 -22.59 13.57 -15.36
N ASN A 42 -22.67 12.27 -15.63
CA ASN A 42 -23.66 11.71 -16.55
C ASN A 42 -25.09 12.00 -16.05
N ALA A 43 -25.38 11.75 -14.77
CA ALA A 43 -26.68 12.03 -14.18
C ALA A 43 -27.02 13.54 -14.21
N ALA A 44 -26.07 14.41 -13.89
CA ALA A 44 -26.23 15.86 -14.00
C ALA A 44 -26.57 16.30 -15.43
N SER A 45 -25.85 15.76 -16.42
CA SER A 45 -26.03 16.09 -17.83
C SER A 45 -27.38 15.59 -18.37
N MET A 46 -27.80 14.37 -18.00
CA MET A 46 -29.08 13.79 -18.39
C MET A 46 -30.27 14.57 -17.84
N ARG A 47 -30.15 15.15 -16.65
CA ARG A 47 -31.17 16.06 -16.09
C ARG A 47 -31.36 17.33 -16.92
N GLY A 48 -30.30 17.81 -17.57
CA GLY A 48 -30.35 18.96 -18.47
C GLY A 48 -31.08 18.69 -19.79
N ARG A 49 -31.39 17.41 -20.11
CA ARG A 49 -32.09 16.99 -21.35
C ARG A 49 -31.49 17.60 -22.62
N GLY A 50 -30.15 17.58 -22.72
CA GLY A 50 -29.41 18.14 -23.85
C GLY A 50 -29.06 19.63 -23.74
N ARG A 51 -29.47 20.31 -22.67
CA ARG A 51 -28.98 21.66 -22.34
C ARG A 51 -27.58 21.57 -21.71
N PRO A 52 -26.77 22.65 -21.81
CA PRO A 52 -25.53 22.75 -21.05
C PRO A 52 -25.76 22.54 -19.55
N LEU A 53 -24.72 22.05 -18.87
CA LEU A 53 -24.71 21.94 -17.41
C LEU A 53 -25.01 23.29 -16.77
N ASP A 54 -25.84 23.26 -15.73
CA ASP A 54 -26.07 24.41 -14.86
C ASP A 54 -24.73 24.95 -14.32
N ALA A 55 -24.62 26.28 -14.23
CA ALA A 55 -23.35 26.94 -13.88
C ALA A 55 -22.88 26.59 -12.46
N GLU A 56 -23.80 26.47 -11.50
CA GLU A 56 -23.47 26.09 -10.13
C GLU A 56 -23.03 24.62 -10.07
N VAL A 57 -23.75 23.74 -10.76
CA VAL A 57 -23.38 22.31 -10.86
C VAL A 57 -21.99 22.17 -11.50
N ARG A 58 -21.72 22.90 -12.58
CA ARG A 58 -20.42 22.92 -13.25
C ARG A 58 -19.31 23.41 -12.31
N SER A 59 -19.57 24.45 -11.51
CA SER A 59 -18.62 24.96 -10.52
C SER A 59 -18.27 23.91 -9.48
N VAL A 60 -19.28 23.25 -8.87
CA VAL A 60 -19.07 22.19 -7.87
C VAL A 60 -18.28 21.03 -8.46
N LEU A 61 -18.66 20.55 -9.66
CA LEU A 61 -17.94 19.46 -10.33
C LEU A 61 -16.48 19.83 -10.62
N THR A 62 -16.21 21.06 -11.05
CA THR A 62 -14.84 21.55 -11.30
C THR A 62 -13.98 21.50 -10.03
N MET A 63 -14.52 21.90 -8.88
CA MET A 63 -13.81 21.83 -7.59
C MET A 63 -13.52 20.38 -7.17
N MET A 64 -14.47 19.47 -7.41
CA MET A 64 -14.31 18.06 -7.09
C MET A 64 -13.18 17.36 -7.87
N GLU A 65 -12.72 17.90 -9.01
CA GLU A 65 -11.68 17.28 -9.84
C GLU A 65 -10.30 17.21 -9.19
N SER A 66 -10.00 18.15 -8.31
CA SER A 66 -8.73 18.19 -7.59
C SER A 66 -8.71 17.34 -6.32
N ILE A 67 -9.88 16.90 -5.84
CA ILE A 67 -10.02 16.29 -4.53
C ILE A 67 -9.83 14.78 -4.62
N THR A 68 -9.05 14.22 -3.69
CA THR A 68 -8.94 12.79 -3.49
C THR A 68 -9.87 12.36 -2.34
N PRO A 69 -11.02 11.73 -2.61
CA PRO A 69 -11.94 11.35 -1.55
C PRO A 69 -11.42 10.15 -0.76
N ARG A 70 -11.82 10.06 0.51
CA ARG A 70 -11.82 8.80 1.27
C ARG A 70 -12.98 7.95 0.77
N ILE A 71 -12.80 6.63 0.73
CA ILE A 71 -13.86 5.70 0.32
C ILE A 71 -14.21 4.80 1.50
N ILE A 72 -15.50 4.61 1.77
CA ILE A 72 -15.97 3.56 2.67
C ILE A 72 -16.78 2.59 1.82
N ALA A 73 -16.39 1.33 1.78
CA ALA A 73 -17.02 0.34 0.91
C ALA A 73 -17.20 -1.00 1.64
N PRO A 74 -18.24 -1.78 1.34
CA PRO A 74 -18.36 -3.14 1.84
C PRO A 74 -17.18 -4.00 1.37
N ILE A 75 -17.03 -5.17 1.97
CA ILE A 75 -16.03 -6.14 1.53
C ILE A 75 -16.42 -6.59 0.12
N GLY A 76 -15.50 -6.44 -0.84
CA GLY A 76 -15.67 -6.89 -2.22
C GLY A 76 -14.58 -7.89 -2.58
N GLN A 77 -14.99 -9.08 -2.99
CA GLN A 77 -14.08 -10.17 -3.36
C GLN A 77 -14.25 -10.50 -4.83
N ILE A 78 -13.13 -10.75 -5.52
CA ILE A 78 -13.19 -11.29 -6.89
C ILE A 78 -13.94 -12.63 -6.84
N ALA A 79 -14.95 -12.78 -7.69
CA ALA A 79 -15.71 -14.02 -7.76
C ALA A 79 -14.77 -15.20 -8.07
N LYS A 80 -14.92 -16.32 -7.36
CA LYS A 80 -14.13 -17.53 -7.61
C LYS A 80 -14.39 -18.14 -8.98
N VAL A 81 -15.61 -17.95 -9.49
CA VAL A 81 -16.08 -18.47 -10.77
C VAL A 81 -16.65 -17.29 -11.56
N GLY A 82 -16.10 -17.08 -12.74
CA GLY A 82 -16.62 -16.12 -13.70
C GLY A 82 -17.77 -16.70 -14.52
N TYR A 83 -18.35 -15.90 -15.38
CA TYR A 83 -19.36 -16.35 -16.33
C TYR A 83 -19.09 -15.78 -17.72
N ARG A 84 -19.53 -16.52 -18.74
CA ARG A 84 -19.38 -16.15 -20.15
C ARG A 84 -20.70 -15.61 -20.67
N ASN A 85 -20.65 -14.38 -21.18
CA ASN A 85 -21.76 -13.80 -21.93
C ASN A 85 -21.47 -13.88 -23.43
N TYR A 86 -22.52 -13.93 -24.24
CA TYR A 86 -22.44 -13.83 -25.69
C TYR A 86 -23.03 -12.49 -26.12
N VAL A 87 -22.17 -11.56 -26.53
CA VAL A 87 -22.57 -10.18 -26.90
C VAL A 87 -22.50 -9.99 -28.41
N PRO A 88 -23.39 -9.19 -29.03
CA PRO A 88 -23.29 -8.89 -30.46
C PRO A 88 -21.93 -8.30 -30.84
N HIS A 89 -21.32 -8.79 -31.92
CA HIS A 89 -20.00 -8.36 -32.38
C HIS A 89 -20.02 -7.08 -33.23
N ASN A 90 -21.04 -6.22 -33.11
CA ASN A 90 -21.24 -5.04 -33.96
C ASN A 90 -21.14 -5.31 -35.48
N GLN A 91 -21.41 -6.54 -35.93
CA GLN A 91 -21.37 -6.97 -37.34
C GLN A 91 -22.77 -7.05 -37.97
N ALA A 92 -23.71 -6.24 -37.48
CA ALA A 92 -25.07 -6.22 -38.00
C ALA A 92 -25.12 -5.69 -39.45
N ASP A 93 -24.13 -4.90 -39.86
CA ASP A 93 -23.92 -4.42 -41.22
C ASP A 93 -23.69 -5.56 -42.22
N LEU A 94 -22.91 -6.58 -41.84
CA LEU A 94 -22.69 -7.77 -42.67
C LEU A 94 -23.98 -8.56 -42.89
N VAL A 95 -24.79 -8.71 -41.83
CA VAL A 95 -26.10 -9.37 -41.88
C VAL A 95 -27.06 -8.56 -42.74
N THR A 96 -27.12 -7.24 -42.54
CA THR A 96 -27.95 -6.34 -43.36
C THR A 96 -27.58 -6.42 -44.84
N ALA A 97 -26.29 -6.44 -45.16
CA ALA A 97 -25.82 -6.59 -46.53
C ALA A 97 -26.16 -7.96 -47.14
N ALA A 98 -26.19 -9.02 -46.32
CA ALA A 98 -26.62 -10.35 -46.75
C ALA A 98 -28.13 -10.41 -47.04
N TRP A 99 -28.97 -9.77 -46.20
CA TRP A 99 -30.40 -9.63 -46.45
C TRP A 99 -30.68 -8.89 -47.77
N ASN A 100 -29.96 -7.79 -48.04
CA ASN A 100 -30.09 -7.05 -49.30
C ASN A 100 -29.71 -7.88 -50.55
N ARG A 101 -28.86 -8.91 -50.40
CA ARG A 101 -28.51 -9.87 -51.46
C ARG A 101 -29.46 -11.07 -51.53
N GLY A 102 -30.54 -11.07 -50.75
CA GLY A 102 -31.56 -12.13 -50.75
C GLY A 102 -31.31 -13.30 -49.81
N ASN A 103 -30.23 -13.28 -49.00
CA ASN A 103 -29.99 -14.32 -48.01
C ASN A 103 -30.74 -14.02 -46.71
N LEU A 104 -31.98 -14.49 -46.60
CA LEU A 104 -32.83 -14.30 -45.41
C LEU A 104 -32.41 -15.15 -44.20
N ASP A 105 -31.55 -16.15 -44.38
CA ASP A 105 -31.07 -17.02 -43.30
C ASP A 105 -29.93 -16.38 -42.48
N ALA A 106 -29.36 -15.27 -42.96
CA ALA A 106 -28.35 -14.53 -42.22
C ALA A 106 -28.94 -13.99 -40.90
N SER A 107 -28.24 -14.20 -39.78
CA SER A 107 -28.73 -13.85 -38.46
C SER A 107 -27.71 -13.06 -37.65
N ILE A 108 -28.13 -11.99 -36.99
CA ILE A 108 -27.28 -11.27 -36.03
C ILE A 108 -26.84 -12.19 -34.88
N ALA A 109 -27.65 -13.21 -34.55
CA ALA A 109 -27.34 -14.17 -33.49
C ALA A 109 -26.11 -15.05 -33.81
N SER A 110 -25.77 -15.26 -35.08
CA SER A 110 -24.55 -16.00 -35.47
C SER A 110 -23.27 -15.15 -35.34
N HIS A 111 -23.41 -13.84 -35.12
CA HIS A 111 -22.29 -12.90 -34.95
C HIS A 111 -22.18 -12.42 -33.49
N ARG A 112 -22.16 -13.37 -32.55
CA ARG A 112 -21.90 -13.09 -31.13
C ARG A 112 -20.44 -13.38 -30.80
N MET A 113 -19.85 -12.55 -29.96
CA MET A 113 -18.57 -12.83 -29.33
C MET A 113 -18.74 -13.26 -27.89
N GLU A 114 -17.88 -14.18 -27.49
CA GLU A 114 -17.71 -14.60 -26.11
C GLU A 114 -17.06 -13.47 -25.31
N LYS A 115 -17.63 -13.18 -24.15
CA LYS A 115 -17.09 -12.21 -23.20
C LYS A 115 -17.11 -12.79 -21.80
N ASP A 116 -15.94 -13.14 -21.33
CA ASP A 116 -15.75 -13.61 -19.96
C ASP A 116 -15.78 -12.43 -18.99
N SER A 117 -16.49 -12.64 -17.89
CA SER A 117 -16.63 -11.66 -16.81
C SER A 117 -16.35 -12.32 -15.48
N LEU A 118 -15.45 -11.71 -14.72
CA LEU A 118 -15.12 -12.10 -13.36
C LEU A 118 -15.48 -10.92 -12.43
N PRO A 119 -16.76 -10.82 -12.01
CA PRO A 119 -17.22 -9.68 -11.23
C PRO A 119 -16.65 -9.71 -9.81
N ILE A 120 -16.77 -8.57 -9.14
CA ILE A 120 -16.62 -8.46 -7.70
C ILE A 120 -17.94 -8.85 -7.05
N ARG A 121 -17.90 -9.84 -6.15
CA ARG A 121 -19.00 -10.18 -5.26
C ARG A 121 -18.92 -9.28 -4.03
N ILE A 122 -19.99 -8.53 -3.78
CA ILE A 122 -20.09 -7.65 -2.62
C ILE A 122 -20.70 -8.45 -1.46
N THR A 123 -19.99 -8.51 -0.35
CA THR A 123 -20.54 -9.04 0.90
C THR A 123 -21.47 -8.00 1.52
N TYR A 124 -22.67 -8.43 1.89
CA TYR A 124 -23.69 -7.56 2.47
C TYR A 124 -24.48 -8.31 3.54
N ASP A 125 -25.08 -7.54 4.44
CA ASP A 125 -26.08 -8.01 5.41
C ASP A 125 -27.47 -7.83 4.77
N GLU A 126 -28.34 -8.82 4.87
CA GLU A 126 -29.70 -8.76 4.30
C GLU A 126 -30.55 -7.62 4.88
N ALA A 127 -30.16 -7.07 6.05
CA ALA A 127 -30.85 -5.94 6.67
C ALA A 127 -30.72 -4.61 5.89
N ALA A 128 -29.72 -4.45 5.03
CA ALA A 128 -29.51 -3.22 4.26
C ALA A 128 -28.81 -3.45 2.92
N LEU A 129 -29.16 -2.63 1.92
CA LEU A 129 -28.47 -2.64 0.63
C LEU A 129 -27.00 -2.23 0.82
N PRO A 130 -26.04 -2.96 0.22
CA PRO A 130 -24.63 -2.60 0.31
C PRO A 130 -24.37 -1.25 -0.34
N ALA A 131 -23.60 -0.41 0.36
CA ALA A 131 -23.40 0.98 -0.01
C ALA A 131 -21.92 1.34 -0.10
N VAL A 132 -21.51 1.99 -1.18
CA VAL A 132 -20.18 2.62 -1.29
C VAL A 132 -20.32 4.12 -1.07
N HIS A 133 -19.52 4.67 -0.18
CA HIS A 133 -19.52 6.08 0.21
C HIS A 133 -18.22 6.74 -0.26
N PHE A 134 -18.34 7.86 -0.97
CA PHE A 134 -17.21 8.73 -1.31
C PHE A 134 -17.31 9.99 -0.46
N LEU A 135 -16.31 10.21 0.40
CA LEU A 135 -16.25 11.32 1.35
C LEU A 135 -15.26 12.38 0.86
N TYR A 136 -15.76 13.57 0.58
CA TYR A 136 -14.97 14.72 0.16
C TYR A 136 -14.94 15.77 1.27
N PRO A 137 -13.77 16.33 1.63
CA PRO A 137 -13.69 17.47 2.54
C PRO A 137 -14.44 18.66 1.93
N LEU A 138 -15.48 19.13 2.63
CA LEU A 138 -16.41 20.11 2.07
C LEU A 138 -15.77 21.49 1.96
N GLU A 139 -14.85 21.82 2.87
CA GLU A 139 -14.03 23.02 2.85
C GLU A 139 -13.16 23.18 1.59
N LEU A 140 -12.94 22.09 0.85
CA LEU A 140 -12.22 22.11 -0.43
C LEU A 140 -13.15 22.28 -1.64
N ILE A 141 -14.46 22.21 -1.43
CA ILE A 141 -15.48 22.28 -2.50
C ILE A 141 -16.20 23.61 -2.47
N ALA A 142 -16.67 24.05 -1.30
CA ALA A 142 -17.52 25.21 -1.16
C ALA A 142 -17.46 25.80 0.25
N ASP A 143 -17.66 27.11 0.34
CA ASP A 143 -17.78 27.83 1.62
C ASP A 143 -19.14 27.60 2.30
N ASP A 144 -20.17 27.26 1.52
CA ASP A 144 -21.53 26.97 2.00
C ASP A 144 -21.90 25.51 1.74
N ALA A 145 -21.92 24.75 2.82
CA ALA A 145 -22.25 23.34 2.85
C ALA A 145 -23.64 23.03 2.27
N GLN A 146 -24.63 23.80 2.69
CA GLN A 146 -26.02 23.55 2.36
C GLN A 146 -26.32 23.92 0.91
N ARG A 147 -25.69 24.99 0.41
CA ARG A 147 -25.74 25.35 -1.00
C ARG A 147 -25.08 24.29 -1.88
N CYS A 148 -23.87 23.85 -1.54
CA CYS A 148 -23.20 22.78 -2.28
C CYS A 148 -24.07 21.51 -2.34
N LEU A 149 -24.67 21.13 -1.21
CA LEU A 149 -25.55 19.98 -1.14
C LEU A 149 -26.80 20.15 -2.02
N SER A 150 -27.48 21.30 -1.95
CA SER A 150 -28.70 21.54 -2.73
C SER A 150 -28.44 21.57 -4.23
N THR A 151 -27.27 22.04 -4.66
CA THR A 151 -26.82 22.01 -6.05
C THR A 151 -26.57 20.59 -6.55
N ILE A 152 -25.84 19.74 -5.80
CA ILE A 152 -25.36 18.44 -6.31
C ILE A 152 -26.30 17.26 -6.03
N ARG A 153 -27.07 17.30 -4.93
CA ARG A 153 -27.95 16.19 -4.51
C ARG A 153 -28.98 15.79 -5.57
N PRO A 154 -29.59 16.71 -6.33
CA PRO A 154 -30.51 16.32 -7.40
C PRO A 154 -29.81 15.49 -8.50
N ALA A 155 -28.56 15.81 -8.85
CA ALA A 155 -27.77 15.01 -9.79
C ALA A 155 -27.41 13.65 -9.20
N ALA A 156 -26.96 13.60 -7.93
CA ALA A 156 -26.66 12.34 -7.24
C ALA A 156 -27.86 11.38 -7.22
N ARG A 157 -29.07 11.89 -6.90
CA ARG A 157 -30.31 11.10 -6.90
C ARG A 157 -30.79 10.62 -8.28
N ALA A 158 -30.23 11.17 -9.36
CA ALA A 158 -30.54 10.74 -10.73
C ALA A 158 -29.57 9.68 -11.27
N ILE A 159 -28.57 9.26 -10.48
CA ILE A 159 -27.65 8.19 -10.86
C ILE A 159 -28.39 6.85 -10.79
N THR A 160 -28.29 6.06 -11.86
CA THR A 160 -28.90 4.73 -11.98
C THR A 160 -27.89 3.59 -12.05
N ALA A 161 -26.63 3.88 -12.39
CA ALA A 161 -25.56 2.90 -12.52
C ALA A 161 -24.21 3.49 -12.13
N LEU A 162 -23.34 2.68 -11.54
CA LEU A 162 -21.96 3.03 -11.21
C LEU A 162 -21.01 2.34 -12.20
N GLY A 163 -20.74 2.98 -13.33
CA GLY A 163 -19.93 2.39 -14.40
C GLY A 163 -20.80 1.73 -15.47
N TRP A 164 -20.89 0.40 -15.47
CA TRP A 164 -21.63 -0.32 -16.51
C TRP A 164 -23.11 -0.32 -16.16
N GLY A 165 -24.01 -0.32 -17.15
CA GLY A 165 -25.47 -0.29 -16.90
C GLY A 165 -26.01 -1.49 -16.10
N ILE A 166 -25.25 -2.57 -16.00
CA ILE A 166 -25.54 -3.74 -15.17
C ILE A 166 -25.20 -3.53 -13.68
N ASP A 167 -24.34 -2.55 -13.36
CA ASP A 167 -23.94 -2.19 -12.00
C ASP A 167 -24.94 -1.16 -11.44
N GLN A 168 -26.19 -1.59 -11.27
CA GLN A 168 -27.31 -0.72 -10.91
C GLN A 168 -27.21 -0.24 -9.45
N VAL A 169 -27.46 1.06 -9.26
CA VAL A 169 -27.37 1.71 -7.96
C VAL A 169 -28.47 2.75 -7.77
N ALA A 170 -28.86 2.98 -6.52
CA ALA A 170 -29.57 4.17 -6.07
C ALA A 170 -28.61 5.04 -5.27
N ALA A 171 -28.42 6.30 -5.67
CA ALA A 171 -27.47 7.19 -5.02
C ALA A 171 -28.12 8.40 -4.32
N ASP A 172 -27.44 8.95 -3.32
CA ASP A 172 -27.81 10.21 -2.66
C ASP A 172 -26.55 10.98 -2.25
N ALA A 173 -26.68 12.28 -2.05
CA ALA A 173 -25.66 13.12 -1.43
C ALA A 173 -26.13 13.63 -0.07
N THR A 174 -25.24 13.65 0.91
CA THR A 174 -25.47 14.17 2.27
C THR A 174 -24.25 14.92 2.78
N VAL A 175 -24.46 15.85 3.71
CA VAL A 175 -23.37 16.44 4.50
C VAL A 175 -23.27 15.68 5.81
N LEU A 176 -22.05 15.28 6.18
CA LEU A 176 -21.77 14.51 7.40
C LEU A 176 -20.72 15.21 8.25
N THR A 177 -20.80 15.06 9.56
CA THR A 177 -19.66 15.33 10.43
C THR A 177 -18.65 14.18 10.33
N HIS A 178 -17.42 14.39 10.80
CA HIS A 178 -16.42 13.32 10.89
C HIS A 178 -16.89 12.17 11.81
N SER A 179 -17.65 12.48 12.86
CA SER A 179 -18.24 11.49 13.76
C SER A 179 -19.31 10.65 13.07
N ASP A 180 -20.19 11.27 12.29
CA ASP A 180 -21.22 10.54 11.52
C ASP A 180 -20.59 9.66 10.44
N ALA A 181 -19.54 10.16 9.78
CA ALA A 181 -18.80 9.39 8.78
C ALA A 181 -18.12 8.15 9.37
N ALA A 182 -17.70 8.20 10.64
CA ALA A 182 -17.11 7.04 11.34
C ALA A 182 -18.14 5.95 11.68
N LEU A 183 -19.44 6.25 11.64
CA LEU A 183 -20.53 5.29 11.85
C LEU A 183 -20.95 4.56 10.57
N LEU A 184 -20.41 4.93 9.40
CA LEU A 184 -20.72 4.27 8.14
C LEU A 184 -20.13 2.84 8.09
N CYS A 185 -20.94 1.88 7.66
CA CYS A 185 -20.54 0.48 7.56
C CYS A 185 -19.61 0.24 6.35
N GLY A 186 -18.46 -0.39 6.58
CA GLY A 186 -17.58 -0.86 5.51
C GLY A 186 -16.10 -0.79 5.87
N GLU A 187 -15.26 -1.31 4.96
CA GLU A 187 -13.82 -1.08 4.97
C GLU A 187 -13.54 0.40 4.61
N VAL A 188 -12.73 1.07 5.42
CA VAL A 188 -12.26 2.43 5.15
C VAL A 188 -11.01 2.37 4.28
N TRP A 189 -11.05 3.03 3.13
CA TRP A 189 -9.97 3.14 2.16
C TRP A 189 -9.46 4.58 2.10
N ASN A 190 -8.21 4.78 2.50
CA ASN A 190 -7.55 6.07 2.50
C ASN A 190 -6.51 6.17 1.38
N PRO A 191 -6.33 7.35 0.76
CA PRO A 191 -5.21 7.60 -0.13
C PRO A 191 -3.88 7.35 0.59
N THR A 192 -2.92 6.75 -0.11
CA THR A 192 -1.58 6.47 0.42
C THR A 192 -0.51 6.77 -0.63
N CYS A 193 0.69 7.12 -0.17
CA CYS A 193 1.86 7.37 -1.01
C CYS A 193 2.57 6.09 -1.46
N ALA A 194 2.35 4.96 -0.78
CA ALA A 194 3.04 3.71 -1.06
C ALA A 194 2.14 2.48 -0.87
N GLY A 195 2.31 1.48 -1.74
CA GLY A 195 1.54 0.24 -1.69
C GLY A 195 0.07 0.43 -2.07
N GLY A 196 -0.78 -0.47 -1.57
CA GLY A 196 -2.23 -0.38 -1.74
C GLY A 196 -2.74 -0.65 -3.16
N ARG A 197 -4.05 -0.47 -3.34
CA ARG A 197 -4.75 -0.67 -4.60
C ARG A 197 -4.79 0.62 -5.41
N ARG A 198 -4.37 0.52 -6.67
CA ARG A 198 -4.29 1.66 -7.59
C ARG A 198 -5.67 1.96 -8.19
N LEU A 199 -6.23 3.12 -7.87
CA LEU A 199 -7.52 3.60 -8.38
C LEU A 199 -7.33 4.85 -9.24
N ARG A 200 -8.10 4.94 -10.32
CA ARG A 200 -8.17 6.16 -11.14
C ARG A 200 -9.00 7.21 -10.43
N ILE A 201 -8.49 8.42 -10.37
CA ILE A 201 -9.21 9.56 -9.82
C ILE A 201 -9.21 10.72 -10.82
N PRO A 202 -10.18 11.64 -10.71
CA PRO A 202 -10.17 12.89 -11.46
C PRO A 202 -8.85 13.65 -11.31
N ARG A 203 -8.49 14.36 -12.37
CA ARG A 203 -7.49 15.43 -12.35
C ARG A 203 -8.19 16.69 -12.88
N THR A 204 -7.75 17.86 -12.40
CA THR A 204 -8.14 19.15 -12.95
C THR A 204 -8.15 19.14 -14.49
N GLY A 205 -9.28 19.54 -15.08
CA GLY A 205 -9.57 19.53 -16.51
C GLY A 205 -10.40 18.34 -17.00
N VAL A 206 -10.73 17.37 -16.14
CA VAL A 206 -11.43 16.15 -16.58
C VAL A 206 -12.87 16.41 -17.05
N LEU A 207 -13.57 17.40 -16.51
CA LEU A 207 -14.92 17.80 -16.92
C LEU A 207 -14.90 18.33 -18.34
N ASP A 208 -13.95 19.19 -18.64
CA ASP A 208 -13.78 19.74 -19.98
C ASP A 208 -13.40 18.66 -20.98
N GLU A 209 -12.51 17.75 -20.59
CA GLU A 209 -12.15 16.62 -21.45
C GLU A 209 -13.32 15.65 -21.67
N LEU A 210 -14.11 15.35 -20.63
CA LEU A 210 -15.31 14.50 -20.75
C LEU A 210 -16.39 15.18 -21.59
N THR A 211 -16.56 16.50 -21.45
CA THR A 211 -17.50 17.29 -22.26
C THR A 211 -17.06 17.31 -23.72
N PHE A 212 -15.77 17.57 -23.98
CA PHE A 212 -15.18 17.52 -25.32
C PHE A 212 -15.29 16.12 -25.94
N ARG A 213 -15.03 15.08 -25.16
CA ARG A 213 -15.14 13.69 -25.61
C ARG A 213 -16.59 13.34 -25.99
N HIS A 214 -17.56 13.80 -25.22
CA HIS A 214 -18.98 13.63 -25.54
C HIS A 214 -19.35 14.34 -26.85
N ASP A 215 -18.91 15.59 -27.03
CA ASP A 215 -19.08 16.33 -28.29
C ASP A 215 -18.46 15.58 -29.48
N LYS A 216 -17.21 15.10 -29.35
CA LYS A 216 -16.56 14.28 -30.37
C LYS A 216 -17.31 12.98 -30.66
N PHE A 217 -17.91 12.37 -29.64
CA PHE A 217 -18.72 11.17 -29.82
C PHE A 217 -19.99 11.45 -30.63
N LEU A 218 -20.69 12.54 -30.36
CA LEU A 218 -21.88 12.95 -31.12
C LEU A 218 -21.54 13.23 -32.59
N HIS A 219 -20.36 13.79 -32.86
CA HIS A 219 -19.91 14.14 -34.21
C HIS A 219 -18.97 13.11 -34.86
N ARG A 220 -18.84 11.90 -34.30
CA ARG A 220 -17.86 10.89 -34.75
C ARG A 220 -18.18 10.29 -36.11
N ILE A 221 -19.43 10.42 -36.57
CA ILE A 221 -19.87 9.99 -37.91
C ILE A 221 -20.36 11.24 -38.63
N LYS A 222 -19.65 11.63 -39.70
CA LYS A 222 -20.03 12.77 -40.53
C LYS A 222 -19.74 12.46 -41.99
N ASP A 223 -20.72 12.66 -42.86
CA ASP A 223 -20.60 12.43 -44.32
C ASP A 223 -20.07 11.02 -44.66
N GLY A 224 -20.48 10.01 -43.88
CA GLY A 224 -20.02 8.62 -44.03
C GLY A 224 -18.62 8.33 -43.45
N ASN A 225 -17.88 9.34 -43.00
CA ASN A 225 -16.56 9.17 -42.39
C ASN A 225 -16.67 8.94 -40.88
N PHE A 226 -15.90 7.96 -40.39
CA PHE A 226 -15.74 7.66 -38.98
C PHE A 226 -14.47 8.31 -38.41
N THR A 227 -14.63 9.15 -37.40
CA THR A 227 -13.52 9.75 -36.64
C THR A 227 -13.43 9.10 -35.25
N PRO A 228 -12.32 8.43 -34.90
CA PRO A 228 -12.15 7.85 -33.58
C PRO A 228 -12.23 8.90 -32.47
N VAL A 229 -12.91 8.57 -31.37
CA VAL A 229 -13.02 9.43 -30.18
C VAL A 229 -11.78 9.22 -29.30
N PRO A 230 -11.04 10.29 -28.92
CA PRO A 230 -9.82 10.16 -28.15
C PRO A 230 -10.05 9.55 -26.75
N PRO A 231 -9.06 8.81 -26.20
CA PRO A 231 -9.10 8.34 -24.81
C PRO A 231 -9.07 9.53 -23.82
N ILE A 232 -9.53 9.31 -22.58
CA ILE A 232 -9.41 10.32 -21.52
C ILE A 232 -7.97 10.28 -20.98
N THR A 233 -7.36 11.44 -20.80
CA THR A 233 -5.97 11.62 -20.37
C THR A 233 -5.85 12.41 -19.07
N ALA A 234 -6.82 13.25 -18.72
CA ALA A 234 -6.95 13.97 -17.45
C ALA A 234 -7.40 13.05 -16.31
N THR A 235 -6.66 11.96 -16.12
CA THR A 235 -6.81 11.06 -14.98
C THR A 235 -5.48 10.96 -14.27
N ARG A 236 -5.50 10.73 -12.96
CA ARG A 236 -4.32 10.31 -12.22
C ARG A 236 -4.61 9.01 -11.48
N ILE A 237 -3.56 8.26 -11.23
CA ILE A 237 -3.64 7.00 -10.49
C ILE A 237 -3.15 7.29 -9.07
N VAL A 238 -4.01 7.03 -8.08
CA VAL A 238 -3.67 7.13 -6.67
C VAL A 238 -3.79 5.76 -6.02
N SER A 239 -2.86 5.45 -5.14
CA SER A 239 -2.91 4.26 -4.31
C SER A 239 -3.86 4.48 -3.13
N TYR A 240 -4.70 3.49 -2.88
CA TYR A 240 -5.60 3.43 -1.73
C TYR A 240 -5.26 2.24 -0.84
N ARG A 241 -5.23 2.46 0.46
CA ARG A 241 -4.96 1.43 1.47
C ARG A 241 -6.18 1.29 2.38
N ARG A 242 -6.49 0.08 2.84
CA ARG A 242 -7.47 -0.07 3.93
C ARG A 242 -6.87 0.37 5.26
N ASP A 243 -7.68 0.87 6.16
CA ASP A 243 -7.22 1.22 7.52
C ASP A 243 -6.72 0.02 8.31
N ILE A 244 -7.21 -1.18 7.96
CA ILE A 244 -6.76 -2.44 8.55
C ILE A 244 -5.44 -2.95 7.95
N ASP A 245 -5.03 -2.47 6.77
CA ASP A 245 -3.79 -2.90 6.16
C ASP A 245 -2.60 -2.19 6.84
N PRO A 246 -1.46 -2.86 7.02
CA PRO A 246 -0.30 -2.24 7.66
C PRO A 246 0.14 -0.99 6.92
N ALA A 247 0.41 0.08 7.66
CA ALA A 247 0.92 1.30 7.06
C ALA A 247 2.32 1.05 6.47
N PRO A 248 2.59 1.52 5.23
CA PRO A 248 3.91 1.42 4.66
C PRO A 248 4.86 2.23 5.55
N ARG A 249 6.03 1.64 5.81
CA ARG A 249 7.05 2.29 6.63
C ARG A 249 8.05 2.99 5.72
N PRO A 250 8.31 4.30 5.90
CA PRO A 250 9.31 5.00 5.12
C PRO A 250 10.68 4.36 5.31
N TYR A 251 11.49 4.36 4.26
CA TYR A 251 12.81 3.75 4.31
C TYR A 251 13.84 4.52 3.48
N ALA A 252 15.10 4.46 3.92
CA ALA A 252 16.27 4.91 3.18
C ALA A 252 17.27 3.76 3.11
N VAL A 253 17.90 3.55 1.94
CA VAL A 253 18.83 2.44 1.72
C VAL A 253 20.22 2.98 1.39
N PHE A 254 21.23 2.34 1.98
CA PHE A 254 22.64 2.68 1.82
C PHE A 254 23.42 1.44 1.40
N LYS A 255 24.36 1.61 0.48
CA LYS A 255 25.44 0.65 0.24
C LYS A 255 26.51 0.84 1.31
N LEU A 256 27.17 -0.26 1.64
CA LEU A 256 28.41 -0.25 2.40
C LEU A 256 29.57 -0.30 1.41
N LEU A 257 30.44 0.71 1.44
CA LEU A 257 31.61 0.78 0.58
C LEU A 257 32.90 0.67 1.40
N ASP A 258 33.94 0.08 0.83
CA ASP A 258 35.29 0.10 1.40
C ASP A 258 36.06 1.36 0.97
N ALA A 259 37.33 1.47 1.38
CA ALA A 259 38.20 2.59 1.04
C ALA A 259 38.49 2.75 -0.48
N ASN A 260 38.21 1.73 -1.29
CA ASN A 260 38.37 1.77 -2.75
C ASN A 260 37.04 2.04 -3.47
N GLU A 261 35.99 2.42 -2.73
CA GLU A 261 34.61 2.58 -3.23
C GLU A 261 33.97 1.28 -3.74
N ASP A 262 34.55 0.12 -3.39
CA ASP A 262 34.00 -1.19 -3.73
C ASP A 262 32.95 -1.64 -2.71
N ALA A 263 32.03 -2.51 -3.12
CA ALA A 263 30.98 -3.01 -2.23
C ALA A 263 31.55 -3.83 -1.07
N PHE A 264 31.51 -3.27 0.13
CA PHE A 264 31.95 -3.92 1.37
C PHE A 264 31.09 -5.14 1.69
N ARG A 265 31.73 -6.21 2.18
CA ARG A 265 31.05 -7.48 2.51
C ARG A 265 31.16 -7.76 4.00
N TYR A 266 30.04 -7.64 4.71
CA TYR A 266 30.02 -7.87 6.15
C TYR A 266 29.37 -9.22 6.52
N PRO A 267 29.97 -10.02 7.44
CA PRO A 267 29.40 -11.30 7.86
C PRO A 267 28.01 -11.15 8.49
N HIS A 268 27.00 -11.80 7.92
CA HIS A 268 25.62 -11.63 8.39
C HIS A 268 25.34 -12.15 9.81
N ALA A 269 26.16 -13.08 10.31
CA ALA A 269 26.07 -13.55 11.69
C ALA A 269 26.25 -12.40 12.70
N LYS A 270 27.05 -11.38 12.31
CA LYS A 270 27.42 -10.22 13.13
C LYS A 270 26.62 -8.96 12.77
N LEU A 271 25.44 -9.11 12.16
CA LEU A 271 24.60 -7.99 11.68
C LEU A 271 24.38 -6.87 12.70
N MET A 272 24.37 -7.19 14.00
CA MET A 272 24.15 -6.21 15.07
C MET A 272 25.25 -5.14 15.10
N HIS A 273 26.45 -5.43 14.59
CA HIS A 273 27.54 -4.47 14.49
C HIS A 273 27.21 -3.39 13.45
N ILE A 274 26.77 -3.76 12.24
CA ILE A 274 26.35 -2.79 11.22
C ILE A 274 25.18 -1.96 11.73
N ALA A 275 24.17 -2.59 12.32
CA ALA A 275 23.04 -1.85 12.89
C ALA A 275 23.48 -0.87 13.99
N GLY A 276 24.42 -1.28 14.85
CA GLY A 276 24.99 -0.45 15.92
C GLY A 276 25.81 0.73 15.39
N MET A 277 26.71 0.50 14.44
CA MET A 277 27.56 1.55 13.86
C MET A 277 26.75 2.59 13.10
N VAL A 278 25.77 2.16 12.29
CA VAL A 278 24.88 3.10 11.58
C VAL A 278 24.06 3.93 12.57
N ARG A 279 23.56 3.30 13.65
CA ARG A 279 22.86 4.03 14.72
C ARG A 279 23.78 5.02 15.42
N HIS A 280 25.03 4.66 15.68
CA HIS A 280 26.00 5.52 16.34
C HIS A 280 26.24 6.80 15.52
N VAL A 281 26.59 6.65 14.24
CA VAL A 281 26.78 7.77 13.31
C VAL A 281 25.50 8.61 13.18
N ALA A 282 24.32 7.98 13.11
CA ALA A 282 23.04 8.69 13.10
C ALA A 282 22.84 9.56 14.35
N ILE A 283 23.20 9.07 15.53
CA ILE A 283 23.12 9.84 16.78
C ILE A 283 24.10 11.02 16.75
N GLU A 284 25.34 10.80 16.30
CA GLU A 284 26.34 11.86 16.22
C GLU A 284 25.90 12.97 15.26
N ARG A 285 25.54 12.61 14.02
CA ARG A 285 25.07 13.58 13.02
C ARG A 285 23.83 14.35 13.48
N MET A 286 22.89 13.70 14.18
CA MET A 286 21.71 14.40 14.69
C MET A 286 22.01 15.26 15.93
N ARG A 287 23.09 15.02 16.66
CA ARG A 287 23.57 15.92 17.73
C ARG A 287 24.25 17.15 17.14
N ASP A 288 25.02 16.96 16.06
CA ASP A 288 25.76 18.03 15.40
C ASP A 288 24.84 18.96 14.59
N ASP A 289 23.88 18.39 13.86
CA ASP A 289 22.93 19.13 13.02
C ASP A 289 21.49 18.61 13.18
N PRO A 290 20.82 18.88 14.31
CA PRO A 290 19.45 18.42 14.57
C PRO A 290 18.42 19.13 13.66
N PRO A 291 17.28 18.49 13.35
CA PRO A 291 16.24 19.12 12.54
C PRO A 291 15.64 20.35 13.22
N HIS A 292 15.74 21.51 12.55
CA HIS A 292 15.28 22.80 13.10
C HIS A 292 13.78 22.88 13.46
N TRP A 293 12.95 21.98 12.91
CA TRP A 293 11.51 21.93 13.20
C TRP A 293 11.15 21.07 14.42
N ILE A 294 12.14 20.46 15.08
CA ILE A 294 11.94 19.65 16.27
C ILE A 294 12.30 20.48 17.50
N GLY A 295 11.30 20.75 18.35
CA GLY A 295 11.45 21.58 19.54
C GLY A 295 12.50 21.04 20.53
N ASP A 296 12.25 19.87 21.12
CA ASP A 296 13.24 19.19 21.99
C ASP A 296 14.03 18.16 21.18
N SER A 297 15.10 18.63 20.54
CA SER A 297 15.97 17.78 19.74
C SER A 297 16.69 16.72 20.58
N ALA A 298 17.04 17.00 21.84
CA ALA A 298 17.75 16.04 22.68
C ALA A 298 16.86 14.86 23.08
N ASP A 299 15.61 15.12 23.45
CA ASP A 299 14.62 14.08 23.70
C ASP A 299 14.33 13.27 22.43
N TRP A 300 14.10 13.96 21.30
CA TRP A 300 13.84 13.31 20.01
C TRP A 300 15.00 12.39 19.57
N ILE A 301 16.26 12.82 19.69
CA ILE A 301 17.42 11.98 19.39
C ILE A 301 17.44 10.75 20.30
N ASN A 302 17.16 10.91 21.59
CA ASN A 302 17.19 9.79 22.54
C ASN A 302 16.06 8.80 22.29
N ARG A 303 14.83 9.27 22.06
CA ARG A 303 13.66 8.40 21.86
C ARG A 303 13.59 7.82 20.45
N VAL A 304 13.75 8.65 19.43
CA VAL A 304 13.50 8.27 18.03
C VAL A 304 14.75 7.73 17.34
N VAL A 305 15.90 8.41 17.46
CA VAL A 305 17.12 8.01 16.73
C VAL A 305 17.85 6.89 17.47
N ARG A 306 18.06 7.04 18.78
CA ARG A 306 18.75 6.06 19.64
C ARG A 306 17.83 4.90 20.04
N GLY A 307 16.55 5.18 20.28
CA GLY A 307 15.59 4.17 20.71
C GLY A 307 15.55 3.91 22.22
N LYS A 308 15.82 4.94 23.05
CA LYS A 308 15.71 4.85 24.50
C LYS A 308 14.22 4.86 24.87
N GLN A 309 13.75 3.76 25.48
CA GLN A 309 12.39 3.69 26.00
C GLN A 309 12.26 4.58 27.24
N ASP A 310 11.13 5.30 27.31
CA ASP A 310 10.70 5.97 28.52
C ASP A 310 9.52 5.19 29.11
N GLU A 311 9.63 4.76 30.36
CA GLU A 311 8.59 3.99 31.05
C GLU A 311 7.29 4.79 31.22
N ALA A 312 7.34 6.13 31.14
CA ALA A 312 6.18 7.01 31.27
C ALA A 312 5.42 7.27 29.94
N ALA A 313 6.00 6.94 28.77
CA ALA A 313 5.38 7.22 27.47
C ALA A 313 4.59 6.00 26.96
N SER A 314 3.31 6.19 26.63
CA SER A 314 2.45 5.11 26.13
C SER A 314 2.80 4.67 24.70
N ASP A 315 3.36 5.57 23.89
CA ASP A 315 3.69 5.34 22.49
C ASP A 315 5.19 5.55 22.23
N HIS A 316 5.90 4.45 22.01
CA HIS A 316 7.35 4.45 21.72
C HIS A 316 7.60 4.25 20.22
N TYR A 317 8.16 5.26 19.57
CA TYR A 317 8.53 5.23 18.16
C TYR A 317 10.02 5.47 17.98
N GLN A 318 10.68 4.65 17.16
CA GLN A 318 12.10 4.80 16.86
C GLN A 318 12.44 4.30 15.45
N PHE A 319 13.55 4.81 14.91
CA PHE A 319 14.17 4.29 13.71
C PHE A 319 14.67 2.86 13.92
N SER A 320 14.50 2.04 12.89
CA SER A 320 15.07 0.70 12.81
C SER A 320 16.28 0.71 11.89
N TYR A 321 17.40 0.18 12.38
CA TYR A 321 18.62 -0.01 11.57
C TYR A 321 18.68 -1.47 11.14
N VAL A 322 18.51 -1.69 9.83
CA VAL A 322 18.16 -2.99 9.26
C VAL A 322 19.20 -3.37 8.20
N PRO A 323 20.25 -4.12 8.56
CA PRO A 323 21.18 -4.69 7.59
C PRO A 323 20.43 -5.62 6.63
N LEU A 324 20.84 -5.62 5.36
CA LEU A 324 20.18 -6.37 4.28
C LEU A 324 21.11 -7.48 3.75
N PRO A 325 20.95 -8.73 4.22
CA PRO A 325 21.61 -9.89 3.64
C PRO A 325 21.31 -10.06 2.14
N SER A 326 22.29 -10.46 1.34
CA SER A 326 22.03 -10.82 -0.06
C SER A 326 21.31 -12.18 -0.16
N ILE A 327 20.08 -12.17 -0.69
CA ILE A 327 19.21 -13.35 -0.90
C ILE A 327 18.59 -13.31 -2.31
N GLY A 328 18.00 -14.41 -2.77
CA GLY A 328 17.07 -14.36 -3.90
C GLY A 328 17.63 -14.52 -5.30
N HIS A 329 18.94 -14.67 -5.45
CA HIS A 329 19.56 -14.92 -6.74
C HIS A 329 20.56 -16.07 -6.64
N ALA A 330 20.95 -16.66 -7.78
CA ALA A 330 21.82 -17.84 -7.84
C ALA A 330 23.15 -17.66 -7.09
N HIS A 331 23.69 -16.44 -7.09
CA HIS A 331 24.95 -16.07 -6.42
C HIS A 331 24.76 -15.41 -5.06
N ALA A 332 23.58 -15.51 -4.44
CA ALA A 332 23.34 -14.92 -3.13
C ALA A 332 24.14 -15.67 -2.08
N ASP A 333 24.92 -14.97 -1.27
CA ASP A 333 25.82 -15.55 -0.26
C ASP A 333 25.43 -15.20 1.18
N GLY A 334 24.31 -14.47 1.37
CA GLY A 334 23.85 -14.03 2.67
C GLY A 334 24.67 -12.87 3.26
N LEU A 335 25.79 -12.44 2.66
CA LEU A 335 26.60 -11.35 3.18
C LEU A 335 25.87 -10.01 3.10
N ILE A 336 26.20 -9.11 4.02
CA ILE A 336 25.59 -7.79 4.10
C ILE A 336 26.44 -6.82 3.27
N ARG A 337 25.80 -6.21 2.28
CA ARG A 337 26.38 -5.14 1.44
C ARG A 337 25.59 -3.84 1.51
N ASN A 338 24.40 -3.90 2.11
CA ASN A 338 23.46 -2.79 2.17
C ASN A 338 22.83 -2.74 3.56
N VAL A 339 22.46 -1.55 3.99
CA VAL A 339 21.69 -1.32 5.20
C VAL A 339 20.52 -0.40 4.89
N MET A 340 19.41 -0.63 5.57
CA MET A 340 18.20 0.17 5.45
C MET A 340 17.87 0.79 6.79
N ILE A 341 17.53 2.06 6.78
CA ILE A 341 16.92 2.75 7.91
C ILE A 341 15.43 2.79 7.65
N VAL A 342 14.63 2.27 8.58
CA VAL A 342 13.18 2.22 8.47
C VAL A 342 12.56 3.10 9.54
N ALA A 343 11.74 4.06 9.13
CA ALA A 343 11.05 4.97 10.03
C ALA A 343 9.67 4.43 10.48
N PRO A 344 9.16 4.92 11.62
CA PRO A 344 7.74 4.86 11.92
C PRO A 344 6.90 5.52 10.82
N PRO A 345 5.65 5.08 10.59
CA PRO A 345 4.74 5.77 9.66
C PRO A 345 4.59 7.26 10.02
N GLY A 346 4.61 8.14 9.02
CA GLY A 346 4.46 9.60 9.22
C GLY A 346 5.75 10.36 9.54
N MET A 347 6.91 9.70 9.56
CA MET A 347 8.22 10.32 9.80
C MET A 347 9.09 10.39 8.53
N GLU A 348 8.46 10.56 7.36
CA GLU A 348 9.15 10.64 6.08
C GLU A 348 10.15 11.81 6.05
N ARG A 349 9.77 12.97 6.60
CA ARG A 349 10.59 14.19 6.61
C ARG A 349 11.84 14.02 7.47
N GLU A 350 11.67 13.45 8.66
CA GLU A 350 12.76 13.17 9.61
C GLU A 350 13.73 12.15 9.04
N LEU A 351 13.20 11.10 8.40
CA LEU A 351 14.02 10.09 7.75
C LEU A 351 14.83 10.67 6.60
N GLU A 352 14.22 11.49 5.75
CA GLU A 352 14.89 12.14 4.62
C GLU A 352 16.04 13.03 5.12
N TYR A 353 15.76 13.85 6.13
CA TYR A 353 16.75 14.74 6.75
C TYR A 353 17.95 13.98 7.34
N LEU A 354 17.68 12.86 8.05
CA LEU A 354 18.73 11.98 8.55
C LEU A 354 19.50 11.34 7.39
N ALA A 355 18.80 10.85 6.37
CA ALA A 355 19.41 10.10 5.28
C ALA A 355 20.35 10.94 4.41
N GLU A 356 20.04 12.22 4.22
CA GLU A 356 20.92 13.19 3.56
C GLU A 356 22.26 13.34 4.29
N ARG A 357 22.23 13.42 5.63
CA ARG A 357 23.41 13.61 6.49
C ARG A 357 24.23 12.34 6.70
N LEU A 358 23.66 11.18 6.42
CA LEU A 358 24.38 9.91 6.49
C LEU A 358 25.08 9.55 5.17
N ASN A 359 24.79 10.27 4.09
CA ASN A 359 25.42 10.00 2.80
C ASN A 359 26.88 10.48 2.79
N GLY A 360 27.82 9.55 2.60
CA GLY A 360 29.26 9.80 2.64
C GLY A 360 29.89 9.63 4.03
N GLU A 361 29.10 9.21 5.04
CA GLU A 361 29.63 9.04 6.40
C GLU A 361 30.37 7.72 6.58
N LEU A 362 31.44 7.77 7.38
CA LEU A 362 32.21 6.59 7.78
C LEU A 362 31.59 5.94 9.00
N LEU A 363 31.40 4.62 8.95
CA LEU A 363 31.01 3.81 10.08
C LEU A 363 32.20 3.62 11.02
N THR A 364 32.07 4.16 12.22
CA THR A 364 32.99 3.95 13.32
C THR A 364 32.42 2.88 14.27
N PRO A 365 33.24 1.91 14.72
CA PRO A 365 32.90 1.13 15.89
C PRO A 365 32.67 2.08 17.06
N GLU A 366 31.52 1.99 17.71
CA GLU A 366 31.31 2.62 19.02
C GLU A 366 32.44 2.14 19.96
N ASP A 367 33.01 3.00 20.81
CA ASP A 367 34.07 2.67 21.79
C ASP A 367 33.66 1.47 22.66
N TYR A 368 33.88 0.26 22.14
CA TYR A 368 33.24 -0.94 22.63
C TYR A 368 34.06 -1.46 23.80
N ARG A 369 33.61 -1.19 25.02
CA ARG A 369 34.15 -1.84 26.21
C ARG A 369 33.72 -3.32 26.18
N PRO A 370 34.65 -4.28 26.18
CA PRO A 370 34.34 -5.70 26.09
C PRO A 370 33.65 -6.13 27.38
N SER A 371 32.31 -6.21 27.37
CA SER A 371 31.55 -6.98 28.35
C SER A 371 31.14 -8.36 27.81
N ASP A 372 31.72 -8.76 26.67
CA ASP A 372 31.41 -10.01 25.98
C ASP A 372 32.59 -10.98 26.12
N GLU A 373 32.36 -12.12 26.78
CA GLU A 373 33.32 -13.25 26.87
C GLU A 373 33.70 -13.85 25.49
N ASN A 374 33.07 -13.42 24.39
CA ASN A 374 33.44 -13.77 23.02
C ASN A 374 33.82 -12.54 22.18
N GLY A 375 34.39 -11.50 22.80
CA GLY A 375 34.77 -10.21 22.22
C GLY A 375 35.50 -10.27 20.87
N SER A 376 34.75 -10.41 19.79
CA SER A 376 35.27 -10.17 18.45
C SER A 376 34.91 -8.73 18.10
N LEU A 377 35.92 -7.88 17.99
CA LEU A 377 35.81 -6.57 17.35
C LEU A 377 35.07 -6.73 16.00
N PRO A 378 34.37 -5.69 15.52
CA PRO A 378 33.94 -5.66 14.12
C PRO A 378 35.13 -6.05 13.23
N PRO A 379 35.03 -7.09 12.40
CA PRO A 379 36.09 -7.45 11.46
C PRO A 379 36.08 -6.40 10.35
N THR A 380 36.72 -5.26 10.63
CA THR A 380 36.87 -4.16 9.68
C THR A 380 38.34 -4.05 9.34
N ASP A 381 38.71 -4.53 8.15
CA ASP A 381 40.07 -4.39 7.61
C ASP A 381 40.31 -2.98 6.99
N GLY A 382 39.40 -2.04 7.25
CA GLY A 382 39.42 -0.66 6.73
C GLY A 382 38.12 0.11 7.06
N PRO A 383 38.06 1.41 6.73
CA PRO A 383 36.86 2.21 6.92
C PRO A 383 35.70 1.68 6.05
N ILE A 384 34.47 1.80 6.56
CA ILE A 384 33.25 1.47 5.82
C ILE A 384 32.45 2.75 5.61
N GLU A 385 32.18 3.14 4.38
CA GLU A 385 31.38 4.32 4.06
C GLU A 385 29.92 3.95 3.76
N LEU A 386 28.98 4.82 4.14
CA LEU A 386 27.57 4.77 3.74
C LEU A 386 27.33 5.59 2.47
N GLN A 387 26.95 4.92 1.39
CA GLN A 387 26.49 5.60 0.17
C GLN A 387 24.99 5.44 -0.01
N ARG A 388 24.24 6.54 0.04
CA ARG A 388 22.79 6.53 -0.20
C ARG A 388 22.52 6.11 -1.64
N PHE A 389 21.55 5.23 -1.84
CA PHE A 389 21.10 4.88 -3.18
C PHE A 389 19.63 4.48 -3.23
N THR A 390 19.03 4.64 -4.40
CA THR A 390 17.68 4.17 -4.68
C THR A 390 17.75 2.76 -5.28
N PRO A 391 17.17 1.74 -4.62
CA PRO A 391 17.13 0.40 -5.18
C PRO A 391 16.47 0.37 -6.57
N PRO A 392 17.12 -0.16 -7.61
CA PRO A 392 16.51 -0.22 -8.93
C PRO A 392 15.29 -1.14 -8.92
N ALA A 393 14.23 -0.74 -9.63
CA ALA A 393 13.03 -1.55 -9.76
C ALA A 393 13.35 -2.97 -10.27
N LYS A 394 12.63 -3.97 -9.77
CA LYS A 394 12.80 -5.40 -10.12
C LYS A 394 14.17 -6.02 -9.75
N LYS A 395 15.06 -5.30 -9.05
CA LYS A 395 16.29 -5.88 -8.46
C LYS A 395 16.04 -6.37 -7.04
N PHE A 396 17.01 -7.10 -6.49
CA PHE A 396 16.83 -7.91 -5.27
C PHE A 396 16.21 -7.15 -4.08
N ILE A 397 16.65 -5.92 -3.77
CA ILE A 397 16.07 -5.17 -2.63
C ILE A 397 14.61 -4.80 -2.93
N ALA A 398 14.36 -4.26 -4.13
CA ALA A 398 13.02 -3.87 -4.55
C ALA A 398 12.06 -5.07 -4.63
N SER A 399 12.53 -6.24 -5.08
CA SER A 399 11.70 -7.44 -5.24
C SER A 399 11.54 -8.24 -3.94
N CYS A 400 12.61 -8.40 -3.16
CA CYS A 400 12.62 -9.29 -1.99
C CYS A 400 12.21 -8.57 -0.71
N TYR A 401 12.66 -7.33 -0.50
CA TYR A 401 12.46 -6.61 0.77
C TYR A 401 11.38 -5.55 0.71
N LEU A 402 11.19 -4.90 -0.43
CA LEU A 402 10.28 -3.76 -0.61
C LEU A 402 9.05 -4.11 -1.47
N GLY A 403 8.96 -5.34 -1.96
CA GLY A 403 7.87 -5.81 -2.80
C GLY A 403 6.55 -5.90 -2.04
N ALA A 404 5.45 -6.02 -2.79
CA ALA A 404 4.15 -6.40 -2.23
C ALA A 404 3.95 -7.91 -2.38
N SER A 405 3.62 -8.60 -1.28
CA SER A 405 3.39 -10.05 -1.30
C SER A 405 2.36 -10.45 -0.25
N PRO A 406 1.51 -11.46 -0.53
CA PRO A 406 0.65 -12.05 0.49
C PRO A 406 1.46 -12.92 1.46
N THR A 407 2.62 -13.44 1.05
CA THR A 407 3.45 -14.31 1.90
C THR A 407 4.79 -13.66 2.19
N TRP A 408 5.26 -13.76 3.42
CA TRP A 408 6.55 -13.22 3.88
C TRP A 408 7.28 -14.26 4.73
N ARG A 409 8.59 -14.38 4.55
CA ARG A 409 9.46 -15.31 5.30
C ARG A 409 10.62 -14.56 5.94
N THR A 410 10.93 -14.88 7.19
CA THR A 410 12.07 -14.28 7.89
C THR A 410 13.41 -14.60 7.20
N VAL A 411 14.23 -13.58 7.02
CA VAL A 411 15.67 -13.67 6.67
C VAL A 411 16.50 -13.75 7.94
N THR A 412 16.23 -12.83 8.86
CA THR A 412 16.82 -12.81 10.21
C THR A 412 15.73 -13.23 11.20
N PRO A 413 16.02 -14.04 12.22
CA PRO A 413 15.01 -14.58 13.11
C PRO A 413 14.34 -13.47 13.92
N VAL A 414 13.06 -13.67 14.22
CA VAL A 414 12.25 -12.79 15.08
C VAL A 414 12.58 -13.12 16.53
N ILE A 415 13.03 -12.12 17.28
CA ILE A 415 13.23 -12.23 18.73
C ILE A 415 11.92 -11.87 19.43
N LEU A 416 11.34 -12.82 20.17
CA LEU A 416 10.04 -12.67 20.82
C LEU A 416 10.13 -11.74 22.05
N PRO A 417 9.10 -10.93 22.35
CA PRO A 417 9.12 -9.90 23.40
C PRO A 417 8.93 -10.47 24.82
N GLY A 418 9.54 -11.62 25.13
CA GLY A 418 9.47 -12.26 26.45
C GLY A 418 10.11 -13.64 26.50
N HIS A 419 10.32 -14.14 27.72
CA HIS A 419 10.83 -15.49 27.97
C HIS A 419 9.78 -16.54 27.61
N ASN A 420 10.19 -17.58 26.88
CA ASN A 420 9.34 -18.68 26.50
C ASN A 420 9.71 -19.94 27.29
N ASP A 421 8.72 -20.59 27.89
CA ASP A 421 8.93 -21.83 28.68
C ASP A 421 8.83 -23.07 27.77
N LYS A 422 9.14 -22.90 26.47
CA LYS A 422 9.05 -23.91 25.40
C LYS A 422 7.63 -24.48 25.17
N LYS A 423 6.58 -23.81 25.64
CA LYS A 423 5.18 -24.18 25.37
C LYS A 423 4.68 -23.49 24.09
N ALA A 424 4.09 -24.26 23.17
CA ALA A 424 3.61 -23.75 21.89
C ALA A 424 2.62 -22.58 22.04
N GLN A 425 1.62 -22.72 22.91
CA GLN A 425 0.61 -21.67 23.17
C GLN A 425 1.22 -20.35 23.70
N LYS A 426 2.28 -20.42 24.52
CA LYS A 426 2.97 -19.22 25.02
C LYS A 426 3.75 -18.54 23.89
N THR A 427 4.35 -19.33 22.99
CA THR A 427 5.03 -18.83 21.79
C THR A 427 4.08 -18.09 20.87
N GLU A 428 2.90 -18.66 20.64
CA GLU A 428 1.85 -18.06 19.81
C GLU A 428 1.39 -16.70 20.37
N LYS A 429 1.13 -16.60 21.68
CA LYS A 429 0.81 -15.33 22.34
C LYS A 429 1.93 -14.29 22.20
N LEU A 430 3.19 -14.71 22.30
CA LEU A 430 4.34 -13.81 22.11
C LEU A 430 4.47 -13.34 20.65
N ILE A 431 4.13 -14.19 19.68
CA ILE A 431 4.07 -13.84 18.26
C ILE A 431 2.97 -12.80 18.03
N GLN A 432 1.76 -13.04 18.53
CA GLN A 432 0.64 -12.10 18.43
C GLN A 432 1.01 -10.74 19.04
N LYS A 433 1.64 -10.75 20.22
CA LYS A 433 2.17 -9.53 20.85
C LYS A 433 3.21 -8.84 19.97
N ALA A 434 4.12 -9.58 19.33
CA ALA A 434 5.11 -9.01 18.44
C ALA A 434 4.46 -8.35 17.20
N LEU A 435 3.45 -8.98 16.61
CA LEU A 435 2.68 -8.45 15.47
C LEU A 435 2.02 -7.13 15.84
N GLN A 436 1.32 -7.10 16.98
CA GLN A 436 0.68 -5.90 17.51
C GLN A 436 1.70 -4.77 17.76
N GLN A 437 2.80 -5.06 18.45
CA GLN A 437 3.88 -4.09 18.73
C GLN A 437 4.59 -3.57 17.48
N SER A 438 4.46 -4.27 16.34
CA SER A 438 5.08 -3.88 15.08
C SER A 438 4.09 -3.18 14.13
N GLY A 439 2.85 -2.92 14.58
CA GLY A 439 1.81 -2.28 13.77
C GLY A 439 1.22 -3.19 12.68
N LEU A 440 1.46 -4.50 12.74
CA LEU A 440 0.87 -5.48 11.83
C LEU A 440 -0.48 -5.95 12.41
N THR A 441 -1.49 -5.08 12.29
CA THR A 441 -2.84 -5.32 12.80
C THR A 441 -3.73 -6.10 11.84
N ALA A 442 -3.35 -6.18 10.56
CA ALA A 442 -4.05 -7.00 9.58
C ALA A 442 -4.06 -8.48 10.02
N PRO A 443 -5.22 -9.16 9.96
CA PRO A 443 -5.30 -10.59 10.18
C PRO A 443 -4.33 -11.34 9.24
N CYS A 444 -3.51 -12.22 9.81
CA CYS A 444 -2.60 -13.07 9.07
C CYS A 444 -2.48 -14.44 9.70
N GLU A 445 -2.28 -15.45 8.86
CA GLU A 445 -1.87 -16.79 9.29
C GLU A 445 -0.35 -16.80 9.47
N PHE A 446 0.15 -17.55 10.45
CA PHE A 446 1.58 -17.67 10.68
C PHE A 446 2.02 -19.06 11.10
N SER A 447 3.23 -19.42 10.72
CA SER A 447 3.94 -20.61 11.19
C SER A 447 5.36 -20.24 11.63
N TRP A 448 5.93 -21.02 12.54
CA TRP A 448 7.27 -20.76 13.06
C TRP A 448 8.09 -22.05 13.22
N GLN A 449 9.41 -21.90 13.09
CA GLN A 449 10.38 -22.99 13.26
C GLN A 449 11.75 -22.40 13.62
N SER A 450 12.67 -23.25 14.08
CA SER A 450 14.04 -22.82 14.36
C SER A 450 14.92 -22.73 13.10
N ALA A 451 14.66 -23.58 12.12
CA ALA A 451 15.39 -23.59 10.86
C ALA A 451 14.95 -22.42 9.96
N PRO A 452 15.85 -21.82 9.17
CA PRO A 452 15.47 -20.77 8.23
C PRO A 452 14.57 -21.33 7.12
N PHE A 453 13.65 -20.49 6.61
CA PHE A 453 12.84 -20.83 5.43
C PHE A 453 13.54 -20.56 4.10
N LEU A 454 14.61 -19.75 4.13
CA LEU A 454 15.33 -19.28 2.96
C LEU A 454 16.77 -19.81 2.99
N LYS A 455 17.33 -20.05 1.81
CA LYS A 455 18.74 -20.43 1.67
C LYS A 455 19.65 -19.31 2.19
N ASN A 456 20.85 -19.68 2.66
CA ASN A 456 21.89 -18.75 3.11
C ASN A 456 21.46 -17.83 4.27
N CYS A 457 20.51 -18.28 5.08
CA CYS A 457 20.15 -17.70 6.37
C CYS A 457 20.65 -18.63 7.48
N LEU A 458 20.98 -18.09 8.65
CA LEU A 458 21.44 -18.88 9.80
C LEU A 458 20.28 -19.38 10.66
N SER A 459 20.58 -20.35 11.53
CA SER A 459 19.61 -20.89 12.48
C SER A 459 19.15 -19.84 13.49
N ALA A 460 17.90 -19.97 13.96
CA ALA A 460 17.43 -19.22 15.13
C ALA A 460 18.11 -19.72 16.42
N HIS A 461 18.69 -20.92 16.45
CA HIS A 461 19.50 -21.38 17.56
C HIS A 461 20.90 -20.75 17.52
N LYS A 462 21.41 -20.37 18.70
CA LYS A 462 22.75 -19.80 18.82
C LYS A 462 23.84 -20.87 18.64
N TYR A 463 23.60 -22.05 19.22
CA TYR A 463 24.52 -23.18 19.17
C TYR A 463 23.81 -24.42 18.63
N ASP A 464 24.56 -25.28 17.94
CA ASP A 464 24.11 -26.64 17.63
C ASP A 464 24.26 -27.58 18.83
N ARG A 465 23.98 -28.89 18.62
CA ARG A 465 24.09 -29.92 19.66
C ARG A 465 25.52 -30.13 20.15
N ASP A 466 26.51 -29.74 19.34
CA ASP A 466 27.94 -29.91 19.62
C ASP A 466 28.56 -28.63 20.21
N GLY A 467 27.73 -27.62 20.53
CA GLY A 467 28.17 -26.35 21.11
C GLY A 467 28.80 -25.37 20.11
N ARG A 468 28.75 -25.65 18.80
CA ARG A 468 29.29 -24.74 17.77
C ARG A 468 28.31 -23.62 17.48
N HIS A 469 28.82 -22.41 17.30
CA HIS A 469 27.99 -21.25 17.02
C HIS A 469 27.42 -21.33 15.59
N THR A 470 26.10 -21.50 15.47
CA THR A 470 25.40 -21.71 14.19
C THR A 470 24.37 -20.62 13.86
N GLY A 471 24.19 -19.67 14.77
CA GLY A 471 23.21 -18.59 14.64
C GLY A 471 23.82 -17.20 14.60
N TYR A 472 22.96 -16.21 14.81
CA TYR A 472 23.30 -14.79 14.84
C TYR A 472 23.78 -14.34 16.23
N HIS A 473 24.74 -13.42 16.26
CA HIS A 473 25.16 -12.70 17.46
C HIS A 473 24.09 -11.70 17.87
N ARG A 474 23.66 -11.76 19.14
CA ARG A 474 22.57 -10.93 19.68
C ARG A 474 23.06 -9.90 20.69
N PRO A 475 22.45 -8.70 20.73
CA PRO A 475 22.68 -7.73 21.80
C PRO A 475 22.44 -8.34 23.19
N ALA A 476 23.22 -7.90 24.19
CA ALA A 476 23.17 -8.42 25.56
C ALA A 476 21.74 -8.53 26.13
N HIS A 477 20.96 -7.46 25.99
CA HIS A 477 19.57 -7.38 26.48
C HIS A 477 18.58 -8.30 25.74
N LEU A 478 18.95 -8.91 24.61
CA LEU A 478 18.12 -9.85 23.84
C LEU A 478 18.65 -11.29 23.87
N ARG A 479 19.81 -11.55 24.51
CA ARG A 479 20.47 -12.87 24.47
C ARG A 479 19.60 -13.99 25.06
N GLY A 480 18.92 -13.71 26.17
CA GLY A 480 18.08 -14.68 26.88
C GLY A 480 16.72 -14.94 26.22
N LEU A 481 16.35 -14.13 25.22
CA LEU A 481 15.03 -14.21 24.60
C LEU A 481 15.00 -15.29 23.50
N THR A 482 13.81 -15.84 23.32
CA THR A 482 13.57 -16.85 22.28
C THR A 482 13.55 -16.19 20.91
N ALA A 483 14.24 -16.80 19.94
CA ALA A 483 14.17 -16.39 18.55
C ALA A 483 13.60 -17.52 17.69
N VAL A 484 12.82 -17.15 16.68
CA VAL A 484 12.20 -18.09 15.75
C VAL A 484 12.26 -17.53 14.32
N HIS A 485 12.36 -18.41 13.34
CA HIS A 485 12.00 -18.06 11.96
C HIS A 485 10.50 -18.17 11.80
N MET A 486 9.91 -17.29 10.99
CA MET A 486 8.48 -17.23 10.76
C MET A 486 8.14 -17.12 9.28
N GLN A 487 6.98 -17.67 8.93
CA GLN A 487 6.27 -17.37 7.70
C GLN A 487 4.95 -16.68 8.07
N LEU A 488 4.64 -15.56 7.43
CA LEU A 488 3.36 -14.86 7.52
C LEU A 488 2.62 -15.02 6.19
N HIS A 489 1.30 -15.19 6.25
CA HIS A 489 0.41 -15.18 5.11
C HIS A 489 -0.79 -14.23 5.35
N PHE A 490 -0.90 -13.22 4.51
CA PHE A 490 -1.95 -12.21 4.49
C PHE A 490 -2.95 -12.52 3.38
N ALA A 491 -4.22 -12.18 3.60
CA ALA A 491 -5.26 -12.35 2.58
C ALA A 491 -5.03 -11.50 1.32
N GLU A 492 -4.42 -10.32 1.47
CA GLU A 492 -4.06 -9.42 0.38
C GLU A 492 -2.56 -9.11 0.43
N PRO A 493 -1.92 -8.78 -0.71
CA PRO A 493 -0.50 -8.43 -0.72
C PRO A 493 -0.17 -7.22 0.17
N VAL A 494 0.71 -7.42 1.15
CA VAL A 494 1.25 -6.36 2.01
C VAL A 494 2.59 -5.89 1.47
N LEU A 495 2.82 -4.57 1.48
CA LEU A 495 4.08 -3.96 1.05
C LEU A 495 5.15 -4.06 2.16
N GLY A 496 6.38 -4.38 1.79
CA GLY A 496 7.53 -4.27 2.68
C GLY A 496 7.98 -2.82 2.91
N PRO A 497 8.98 -2.60 3.79
CA PRO A 497 9.69 -3.64 4.54
C PRO A 497 8.93 -4.13 5.76
N ILE A 498 9.00 -5.44 6.04
CA ILE A 498 8.43 -6.05 7.25
C ILE A 498 9.56 -6.40 8.22
N THR A 499 9.51 -5.81 9.42
CA THR A 499 10.41 -6.10 10.55
C THR A 499 9.60 -6.36 11.81
N LEU A 500 9.87 -7.46 12.52
CA LEU A 500 9.04 -7.94 13.64
C LEU A 500 9.84 -8.26 14.90
N GLY A 501 9.22 -8.06 16.07
CA GLY A 501 9.74 -8.52 17.36
C GLY A 501 10.65 -7.53 18.07
N ALA A 502 11.20 -7.94 19.21
CA ALA A 502 11.99 -7.10 20.10
C ALA A 502 13.32 -6.63 19.47
N GLY A 503 13.88 -7.43 18.55
CA GLY A 503 15.11 -7.09 17.83
C GLY A 503 14.92 -6.31 16.52
N ARG A 504 13.69 -5.90 16.17
CA ARG A 504 13.35 -5.25 14.89
C ARG A 504 14.08 -3.93 14.61
N HIS A 505 14.71 -3.36 15.63
CA HIS A 505 15.42 -2.10 15.53
C HIS A 505 16.95 -2.24 15.46
N CYS A 506 17.46 -3.46 15.65
CA CYS A 506 18.90 -3.78 15.62
C CYS A 506 19.20 -4.93 14.65
N GLY A 507 18.46 -4.98 13.54
CA GLY A 507 18.69 -5.91 12.42
C GLY A 507 18.12 -7.31 12.56
N PHE A 508 17.25 -7.59 13.54
CA PHE A 508 16.54 -8.87 13.65
C PHE A 508 15.09 -8.78 13.14
N GLY A 509 14.48 -9.94 12.90
CA GLY A 509 13.08 -10.04 12.48
C GLY A 509 12.76 -9.44 11.12
N LEU A 510 13.74 -9.23 10.23
CA LEU A 510 13.55 -8.87 8.83
C LEU A 510 12.93 -10.02 8.04
N PHE A 511 11.92 -9.70 7.22
CA PHE A 511 11.27 -10.62 6.29
C PHE A 511 11.59 -10.28 4.84
N ALA A 512 11.42 -11.28 3.98
CA ALA A 512 11.47 -11.16 2.54
C ALA A 512 10.31 -11.92 1.88
N VAL A 513 9.97 -11.49 0.66
CA VAL A 513 9.07 -12.20 -0.24
C VAL A 513 9.67 -13.57 -0.59
N PRO A 514 8.88 -14.68 -0.55
CA PRO A 514 9.31 -15.97 -1.04
C PRO A 514 9.80 -15.88 -2.49
N LEU A 515 10.96 -16.47 -2.74
CA LEU A 515 11.71 -16.38 -3.99
C LEU A 515 11.27 -17.43 -5.01
#